data_AF-A0A834B8I4-F1
#
_entry.id   AF-A0A834B8I4-F1
#
_cell.length_a   1.000
_cell.length_b   1.000
_cell.length_c   1.000
_cell.angle_alpha   90.00
_cell.angle_beta   90.00
_cell.angle_gamma   90.00
#
_symmetry.space_group_name_H-M   'P 1'
#
loop_
_entity.id
_entity.type
_entity.pdbx_description
1 polymer ?
#
loop_
_entity_poly.entity_id
_entity_poly.type
_entity_poly.pdbx_seq_one_letter_code
_entity_poly.pdbx_strand_id
1 'polypeptide(L)'
;MVDSILDCLAGHVIHLMGDSTLRQWWEYLHDTVPSLKPMDLHATYQTGPLMAVETTRNIVLHWRFHSWPLRSLRTPVASLHSVVRELGDLARGRHTVVVLGLGAHFTTFLPSIFVRGLAQIQAAVAALLAREPLTLVVIKLANTCTSPCMAVTGSPFR
;
A
#
# COMPACT_ATOMS: atom_id res chain seq x y z
N MET A 1 -15.90 10.53 13.37
CA MET A 1 -14.66 10.31 12.59
C MET A 1 -14.55 8.84 12.16
N VAL A 2 -14.59 7.90 13.11
CA VAL A 2 -14.56 6.44 12.83
C VAL A 2 -15.73 5.99 11.94
N ASP A 3 -16.96 6.41 12.22
CA ASP A 3 -18.12 6.02 11.39
C ASP A 3 -17.99 6.48 9.94
N SER A 4 -17.43 7.67 9.69
CA SER A 4 -17.19 8.16 8.34
C SER A 4 -16.14 7.33 7.59
N ILE A 5 -15.12 6.81 8.28
CA ILE A 5 -14.14 5.89 7.68
C ILE A 5 -14.84 4.56 7.35
N LEU A 6 -15.59 4.02 8.30
CA LEU A 6 -16.33 2.77 8.12
C LEU A 6 -17.39 2.86 7.02
N ASP A 7 -18.08 3.99 6.88
CA ASP A 7 -19.08 4.22 5.82
C ASP A 7 -18.41 4.29 4.45
N CYS A 8 -17.25 4.98 4.38
CA CYS A 8 -16.47 5.11 3.14
C CYS A 8 -15.94 3.76 2.65
N LEU A 9 -15.47 2.91 3.57
CA LEU A 9 -14.86 1.62 3.24
C LEU A 9 -15.89 0.47 3.14
N ALA A 10 -17.15 0.71 3.51
CA ALA A 10 -18.18 -0.32 3.57
C ALA A 10 -18.31 -1.09 2.25
N GLY A 11 -18.30 -2.42 2.34
CA GLY A 11 -18.45 -3.33 1.20
C GLY A 11 -17.24 -3.41 0.28
N HIS A 12 -16.07 -2.91 0.70
CA HIS A 12 -14.85 -2.94 -0.11
C HIS A 12 -13.77 -3.86 0.46
N VAL A 13 -13.03 -4.47 -0.46
CA VAL A 13 -11.74 -5.11 -0.24
C VAL A 13 -10.66 -4.14 -0.72
N ILE A 14 -9.83 -3.67 0.21
CA ILE A 14 -8.80 -2.67 -0.04
C ILE A 14 -7.43 -3.37 -0.04
N HIS A 15 -6.70 -3.28 -1.15
CA HIS A 15 -5.36 -3.82 -1.32
C HIS A 15 -4.33 -2.68 -1.32
N LEU A 16 -3.63 -2.52 -0.21
CA LEU A 16 -2.52 -1.58 -0.09
C LEU A 16 -1.21 -2.29 -0.50
N MET A 17 -0.68 -1.98 -1.68
CA MET A 17 0.55 -2.58 -2.22
C MET A 17 1.65 -1.51 -2.26
N GLY A 18 2.58 -1.55 -1.32
CA GLY A 18 3.37 -0.36 -1.00
C GLY A 18 4.68 -0.61 -0.29
N ASP A 19 5.38 0.49 0.00
CA ASP A 19 6.47 0.52 0.96
C ASP A 19 5.94 0.79 2.39
N SER A 20 6.81 1.24 3.27
CA SER A 20 6.46 1.60 4.66
C SER A 20 5.37 2.67 4.76
N THR A 21 5.20 3.54 3.75
CA THR A 21 4.15 4.58 3.80
C THR A 21 2.76 3.96 3.75
N LEU A 22 2.52 2.98 2.88
CA LEU A 22 1.23 2.29 2.89
C LEU A 22 1.08 1.33 4.07
N ARG A 23 2.18 0.87 4.67
CA ARG A 23 2.13 0.12 5.94
C ARG A 23 1.58 0.99 7.06
N GLN A 24 2.07 2.23 7.16
CA GLN A 24 1.58 3.21 8.13
C GLN A 24 0.11 3.55 7.92
N TRP A 25 -0.39 3.56 6.67
CA TRP A 25 -1.82 3.74 6.41
C TRP A 25 -2.64 2.56 6.93
N TRP A 26 -2.14 1.33 6.73
CA TRP A 26 -2.76 0.13 7.27
C TRP A 26 -2.83 0.19 8.81
N GLU A 27 -1.72 0.53 9.46
CA GLU A 27 -1.60 0.69 10.92
C GLU A 27 -2.56 1.76 11.42
N TYR A 28 -2.58 2.93 10.79
CA TYR A 28 -3.47 4.02 11.15
C TYR A 28 -4.95 3.59 11.08
N LEU A 29 -5.36 2.91 10.02
CA LEU A 29 -6.74 2.43 9.88
C LEU A 29 -7.08 1.38 10.93
N HIS A 30 -6.17 0.44 11.19
CA HIS A 30 -6.33 -0.57 12.22
C HIS A 30 -6.46 0.04 13.63
N ASP A 31 -5.59 0.98 13.98
CA ASP A 31 -5.55 1.62 15.30
C ASP A 31 -6.72 2.61 15.51
N THR A 32 -7.16 3.28 14.44
CA THR A 32 -8.24 4.27 14.48
C THR A 32 -9.63 3.63 14.50
N VAL A 33 -9.78 2.42 13.93
CA VAL A 33 -11.07 1.74 13.77
C VAL A 33 -11.08 0.45 14.62
N PRO A 34 -11.58 0.48 15.88
CA PRO A 34 -11.47 -0.65 16.80
C PRO A 34 -12.18 -1.94 16.35
N SER A 35 -13.17 -1.82 15.46
CA SER A 35 -13.89 -2.96 14.88
C SER A 35 -13.11 -3.67 13.76
N LEU A 36 -12.09 -3.02 13.20
CA LEU A 36 -11.22 -3.60 12.18
C LEU A 36 -10.20 -4.53 12.85
N LYS A 37 -10.52 -5.83 12.91
CA LYS A 37 -9.74 -6.83 13.65
C LYS A 37 -8.60 -7.38 12.80
N PRO A 38 -7.35 -7.36 13.30
CA PRO A 38 -6.22 -7.93 12.59
C PRO A 38 -6.33 -9.44 12.58
N MET A 39 -5.90 -10.05 11.49
CA MET A 39 -5.84 -11.50 11.31
C MET A 39 -4.38 -11.93 11.37
N ASP A 40 -4.09 -12.93 12.21
CA ASP A 40 -2.74 -13.49 12.29
C ASP A 40 -2.48 -14.43 11.11
N LEU A 41 -1.74 -13.92 10.12
CA LEU A 41 -1.32 -14.68 8.94
C LEU A 41 0.04 -15.36 9.12
N HIS A 42 0.62 -15.33 10.32
CA HIS A 42 1.96 -15.86 10.61
C HIS A 42 3.05 -15.28 9.69
N ALA A 43 2.84 -14.04 9.24
CA ALA A 43 3.72 -13.34 8.31
C ALA A 43 4.69 -12.41 9.04
N THR A 44 5.85 -12.16 8.44
CA THR A 44 6.78 -11.16 8.98
C THR A 44 6.22 -9.76 8.80
N TYR A 45 6.01 -9.05 9.89
CA TYR A 45 5.43 -7.72 9.93
C TYR A 45 6.09 -6.71 8.95
N GLN A 46 7.40 -6.80 8.76
CA GLN A 46 8.15 -5.87 7.89
C GLN A 46 7.75 -5.95 6.41
N THR A 47 7.30 -7.12 5.96
CA THR A 47 7.04 -7.41 4.54
C THR A 47 5.60 -7.83 4.27
N GLY A 48 4.87 -8.18 5.33
CA GLY A 48 3.52 -8.69 5.26
C GLY A 48 3.46 -10.11 4.65
N PRO A 49 2.27 -10.57 4.24
CA PRO A 49 1.02 -9.80 4.20
C PRO A 49 0.46 -9.48 5.60
N LEU A 50 -0.18 -8.32 5.72
CA LEU A 50 -1.02 -7.94 6.86
C LEU A 50 -2.48 -7.91 6.40
N MET A 51 -3.39 -8.33 7.28
CA MET A 51 -4.82 -8.37 7.00
C MET A 51 -5.61 -7.94 8.22
N ALA A 52 -6.65 -7.13 8.00
CA ALA A 52 -7.66 -6.85 9.00
C ALA A 52 -9.05 -6.87 8.39
N VAL A 53 -10.05 -7.25 9.18
CA VAL A 53 -11.44 -7.44 8.74
C VAL A 53 -12.39 -6.75 9.70
N GLU A 54 -13.41 -6.11 9.13
CA GLU A 54 -14.60 -5.65 9.84
C GLU A 54 -15.82 -6.32 9.19
N THR A 55 -16.55 -7.14 9.96
CA THR A 55 -17.58 -8.03 9.41
C THR A 55 -18.95 -7.37 9.30
N THR A 56 -19.23 -6.30 10.07
CA THR A 56 -20.54 -5.64 10.08
C THR A 56 -20.82 -4.93 8.76
N ARG A 57 -19.79 -4.33 8.17
CA ARG A 57 -19.85 -3.54 6.94
C ARG A 57 -19.06 -4.20 5.80
N ASN A 58 -18.65 -5.46 5.97
CA ASN A 58 -17.93 -6.25 4.96
C ASN A 58 -16.67 -5.55 4.43
N ILE A 59 -15.80 -5.11 5.35
CA ILE A 59 -14.55 -4.43 5.02
C ILE A 59 -13.41 -5.41 5.17
N VAL A 60 -12.57 -5.50 4.16
CA VAL A 60 -11.33 -6.27 4.21
C VAL A 60 -10.18 -5.36 3.83
N LEU A 61 -9.19 -5.22 4.71
CA LEU A 61 -8.02 -4.40 4.50
C LEU A 61 -6.77 -5.28 4.42
N HIS A 62 -6.11 -5.27 3.27
CA HIS A 62 -4.85 -5.95 3.04
C HIS A 62 -3.73 -4.94 2.90
N TRP A 63 -2.57 -5.28 3.46
CA TRP A 63 -1.31 -4.62 3.12
C TRP A 63 -0.25 -5.64 2.77
N ARG A 64 0.54 -5.33 1.74
CA ARG A 64 1.71 -6.11 1.38
C ARG A 64 2.82 -5.21 0.88
N PHE A 65 4.05 -5.58 1.22
CA PHE A 65 5.21 -4.87 0.73
C PHE A 65 5.42 -5.14 -0.77
N HIS A 66 5.59 -4.10 -1.59
CA HIS A 66 5.86 -4.27 -3.03
C HIS A 66 7.31 -4.70 -3.29
N SER A 67 7.54 -5.55 -4.29
CA SER A 67 8.90 -5.87 -4.73
C SER A 67 9.68 -4.64 -5.24
N TRP A 68 10.98 -4.84 -5.47
CA TRP A 68 11.98 -3.91 -6.03
C TRP A 68 11.46 -2.70 -6.83
N PRO A 69 12.05 -1.51 -6.64
CA PRO A 69 13.28 -1.26 -5.90
C PRO A 69 13.11 -1.21 -4.37
N LEU A 70 14.10 -1.73 -3.66
CA LEU A 70 14.09 -1.88 -2.20
C LEU A 70 15.27 -1.13 -1.58
N ARG A 71 14.98 -0.29 -0.59
CA ARG A 71 15.98 0.26 0.36
C ARG A 71 15.65 -0.20 1.79
N SER A 72 15.39 -1.50 1.97
CA SER A 72 15.09 -2.12 3.27
C SER A 72 15.88 -3.41 3.49
N LEU A 73 16.07 -3.77 4.76
CA LEU A 73 16.89 -4.86 5.28
C LEU A 73 16.59 -6.22 4.63
N ARG A 74 17.60 -7.11 4.66
CA ARG A 74 17.64 -8.47 4.09
C ARG A 74 16.28 -9.18 4.19
N THR A 75 15.51 -9.10 3.11
CA THR A 75 14.21 -9.75 2.97
C THR A 75 14.39 -10.98 2.09
N PRO A 76 13.92 -12.17 2.49
CA PRO A 76 13.96 -13.35 1.64
C PRO A 76 13.28 -13.08 0.30
N VAL A 77 13.91 -13.46 -0.81
CA VAL A 77 13.36 -13.24 -2.16
C VAL A 77 11.97 -13.87 -2.33
N ALA A 78 11.71 -14.98 -1.64
CA ALA A 78 10.40 -15.64 -1.60
C ALA A 78 9.29 -14.77 -0.99
N SER A 79 9.64 -13.78 -0.17
CA SER A 79 8.69 -12.82 0.42
C SER A 79 8.46 -11.60 -0.48
N LEU A 80 9.21 -11.46 -1.58
CA LEU A 80 9.09 -10.37 -2.53
C LEU A 80 8.09 -10.73 -3.62
N HIS A 81 6.87 -10.22 -3.47
CA HIS A 81 5.82 -10.41 -4.46
C HIS A 81 5.77 -9.22 -5.42
N SER A 82 5.78 -9.53 -6.72
CA SER A 82 5.65 -8.51 -7.76
C SER A 82 4.25 -7.93 -7.76
N VAL A 83 4.14 -6.60 -7.72
CA VAL A 83 2.86 -5.87 -7.90
C VAL A 83 2.14 -6.36 -9.16
N VAL A 84 2.90 -6.66 -10.23
CA VAL A 84 2.33 -7.19 -11.47
C VAL A 84 1.62 -8.52 -11.26
N ARG A 85 2.20 -9.41 -10.44
CA ARG A 85 1.58 -10.71 -10.12
C ARG A 85 0.36 -10.51 -9.24
N GLU A 86 0.48 -9.71 -8.19
CA GLU A 86 -0.64 -9.43 -7.28
C GLU A 86 -1.83 -8.81 -8.03
N LEU A 87 -1.60 -7.88 -8.96
CA LEU A 87 -2.65 -7.32 -9.83
C LEU A 87 -3.22 -8.34 -10.83
N GLY A 88 -2.45 -9.34 -11.22
CA GLY A 88 -2.89 -10.44 -12.09
C GLY A 88 -3.89 -11.36 -11.39
N ASP A 89 -3.72 -11.57 -10.09
CA ASP A 89 -4.51 -12.50 -9.28
C ASP A 89 -5.81 -11.87 -8.73
N LEU A 90 -6.03 -10.56 -8.93
CA LEU A 90 -7.27 -9.88 -8.53
C LEU A 90 -8.43 -10.21 -9.47
N ALA A 91 -9.48 -10.79 -8.90
CA ALA A 91 -10.69 -11.25 -9.62
C ALA A 91 -11.98 -10.55 -9.18
N ARG A 92 -11.90 -9.43 -8.44
CA ARG A 92 -13.07 -8.71 -7.93
C ARG A 92 -13.03 -7.27 -8.44
N GLY A 93 -14.08 -6.86 -9.16
CA GLY A 93 -14.17 -5.53 -9.77
C GLY A 93 -14.71 -4.46 -8.83
N ARG A 94 -16.04 -4.32 -8.80
CA ARG A 94 -16.76 -3.20 -8.17
C ARG A 94 -16.54 -3.02 -6.67
N HIS A 95 -16.11 -4.05 -5.97
CA HIS A 95 -15.85 -4.04 -4.53
C HIS A 95 -14.37 -3.95 -4.19
N THR A 96 -13.51 -3.74 -5.18
CA THR A 96 -12.06 -3.78 -4.97
C THR A 96 -11.46 -2.42 -5.19
N VAL A 97 -10.67 -2.01 -4.19
CA VAL A 97 -9.84 -0.82 -4.23
C VAL A 97 -8.39 -1.26 -4.17
N VAL A 98 -7.57 -0.81 -5.12
CA VAL A 98 -6.14 -1.06 -5.14
C VAL A 98 -5.42 0.25 -4.91
N VAL A 99 -4.56 0.31 -3.90
CA VAL A 99 -3.70 1.47 -3.64
C VAL A 99 -2.25 1.06 -3.88
N LEU A 100 -1.61 1.69 -4.85
CA LEU A 100 -0.21 1.45 -5.21
C LEU A 100 0.67 2.56 -4.64
N GLY A 101 1.64 2.20 -3.82
CA GLY A 101 2.66 3.12 -3.30
C GLY A 101 3.91 3.08 -4.16
N LEU A 102 4.26 4.19 -4.80
CA LEU A 102 5.50 4.37 -5.57
C LEU A 102 6.37 5.43 -4.87
N GLY A 103 6.94 5.05 -3.71
CA GLY A 103 7.67 5.98 -2.84
C GLY A 103 9.16 6.11 -3.16
N ALA A 104 9.94 6.62 -2.18
CA ALA A 104 11.34 7.04 -2.33
C ALA A 104 12.31 5.93 -2.78
N HIS A 105 11.91 4.65 -2.67
CA HIS A 105 12.74 3.57 -3.18
C HIS A 105 12.83 3.62 -4.71
N PHE A 106 11.88 4.24 -5.41
CA PHE A 106 11.93 4.44 -6.86
C PHE A 106 12.87 5.56 -7.29
N THR A 107 13.21 6.50 -6.41
CA THR A 107 14.10 7.64 -6.72
C THR A 107 15.58 7.34 -6.51
N THR A 108 15.92 6.21 -5.88
CA THR A 108 17.32 5.83 -5.58
C THR A 108 17.97 4.92 -6.62
N PHE A 109 17.27 4.60 -7.72
CA PHE A 109 17.76 3.71 -8.78
C PHE A 109 17.94 4.47 -10.09
N LEU A 110 18.74 3.89 -11.00
CA LEU A 110 18.96 4.47 -12.32
C LEU A 110 17.62 4.77 -13.01
N PRO A 111 17.45 5.94 -13.64
CA PRO A 111 16.19 6.34 -14.28
C PRO A 111 15.63 5.30 -15.26
N SER A 112 16.48 4.54 -15.94
CA SER A 112 16.08 3.48 -16.87
C SER A 112 15.38 2.30 -16.19
N ILE A 113 15.78 1.94 -14.98
CA ILE A 113 15.15 0.88 -14.18
C ILE A 113 13.78 1.36 -13.70
N PHE A 114 13.70 2.63 -13.27
CA PHE A 114 12.45 3.27 -12.89
C PHE A 114 11.42 3.27 -14.02
N VAL A 115 11.81 3.74 -15.20
CA VAL A 115 10.90 3.81 -16.38
C VAL A 115 10.40 2.42 -16.76
N ARG A 116 11.27 1.40 -16.74
CA ARG A 116 10.87 0.02 -17.04
C ARG A 116 9.88 -0.53 -16.02
N GLY A 117 10.12 -0.32 -14.72
CA GLY A 117 9.22 -0.74 -13.66
C GLY A 117 7.87 -0.04 -13.75
N LEU A 118 7.86 1.27 -14.02
CA LEU A 118 6.64 2.03 -14.20
C LEU A 118 5.83 1.54 -15.41
N ALA A 119 6.48 1.25 -16.53
CA ALA A 119 5.82 0.69 -17.71
C ALA A 119 5.17 -0.68 -17.42
N GLN A 120 5.83 -1.54 -16.63
CA GLN A 120 5.26 -2.83 -16.22
C GLN A 120 4.04 -2.65 -15.30
N ILE A 121 4.10 -1.71 -14.35
CA ILE A 121 2.97 -1.40 -13.47
C ILE A 121 1.81 -0.82 -14.28
N GLN A 122 2.08 0.11 -15.21
CA GLN A 122 1.08 0.67 -16.11
C GLN A 122 0.40 -0.42 -16.95
N ALA A 123 1.16 -1.35 -17.52
CA ALA A 123 0.62 -2.47 -18.27
C ALA A 123 -0.25 -3.39 -17.39
N ALA A 124 0.19 -3.67 -16.16
CA ALA A 124 -0.56 -4.50 -15.22
C ALA A 124 -1.88 -3.84 -14.78
N VAL A 125 -1.86 -2.53 -14.51
CA VAL A 125 -3.07 -1.75 -14.18
C VAL A 125 -4.02 -1.71 -15.37
N ALA A 126 -3.51 -1.47 -16.59
CA ALA A 126 -4.33 -1.50 -17.80
C ALA A 126 -4.98 -2.87 -18.01
N ALA A 127 -4.22 -3.95 -17.83
CA ALA A 127 -4.75 -5.30 -17.91
C ALA A 127 -5.79 -5.60 -16.82
N LEU A 128 -5.60 -5.09 -15.60
CA LEU A 128 -6.60 -5.21 -14.53
C LEU A 128 -7.90 -4.49 -14.91
N LEU A 129 -7.82 -3.23 -15.31
CA LEU A 129 -9.01 -2.44 -15.66
C LEU A 129 -9.71 -2.95 -16.94
N ALA A 130 -8.99 -3.60 -17.86
CA ALA A 130 -9.59 -4.27 -19.01
C ALA A 130 -10.45 -5.48 -18.60
N ARG A 131 -10.06 -6.19 -17.52
CA ARG A 131 -10.81 -7.34 -16.98
C ARG A 131 -11.90 -6.90 -16.01
N GLU A 132 -11.57 -5.94 -15.16
CA GLU A 132 -12.36 -5.48 -14.03
C GLU A 132 -12.51 -3.94 -14.08
N PRO A 133 -13.34 -3.40 -14.98
CA PRO A 133 -13.41 -1.95 -15.26
C PRO A 133 -13.95 -1.12 -14.10
N LEU A 134 -14.55 -1.77 -13.10
CA LEU A 134 -15.11 -1.12 -11.91
C LEU A 134 -14.14 -1.12 -10.72
N THR A 135 -12.95 -1.70 -10.85
CA THR A 135 -11.92 -1.61 -9.80
C THR A 135 -11.43 -0.17 -9.68
N LEU A 136 -11.39 0.36 -8.46
CA LEU A 136 -10.78 1.65 -8.18
C LEU A 136 -9.28 1.48 -7.96
N VAL A 137 -8.46 2.14 -8.77
CA VAL A 137 -6.99 2.15 -8.62
C VAL A 137 -6.52 3.54 -8.19
N VAL A 138 -5.86 3.62 -7.03
CA VAL A 138 -5.27 4.84 -6.47
C VAL A 138 -3.75 4.69 -6.51
N ILE A 139 -3.05 5.68 -7.09
CA ILE A 139 -1.59 5.69 -7.14
C ILE A 139 -1.07 6.79 -6.23
N LYS A 140 -0.33 6.40 -5.18
CA LYS A 140 0.36 7.33 -4.30
C LYS A 140 1.83 7.42 -4.72
N LEU A 141 2.23 8.57 -5.25
CA LEU A 141 3.63 8.88 -5.54
C LEU A 141 4.35 9.41 -4.28
N ALA A 142 5.69 9.41 -4.35
CA ALA A 142 6.56 10.00 -3.35
C ALA A 142 6.11 11.43 -2.98
N ASN A 143 6.13 11.72 -1.69
CA ASN A 143 5.92 13.09 -1.22
C ASN A 143 7.10 13.94 -1.71
N THR A 144 6.83 15.09 -2.31
CA THR A 144 7.85 16.09 -2.65
C THR A 144 8.35 16.72 -1.35
N CYS A 145 9.35 16.13 -0.71
CA CYS A 145 10.08 16.81 0.35
C CYS A 145 11.07 17.79 -0.31
N THR A 146 10.60 18.99 -0.66
CA THR A 146 11.47 20.12 -1.01
C THR A 146 11.59 21.04 0.20
N SER A 147 12.31 20.58 1.24
CA SER A 147 12.98 21.37 2.31
C SER A 147 13.65 20.43 3.32
N PRO A 148 14.79 20.81 3.96
CA PRO A 148 15.60 19.86 4.71
C PRO A 148 14.95 19.44 6.02
N CYS A 149 15.09 18.17 6.39
CA CYS A 149 15.01 17.74 7.77
C CYS A 149 16.04 18.52 8.60
N MET A 150 15.66 19.66 9.17
CA MET A 150 16.34 20.22 10.34
C MET A 150 15.70 19.64 11.58
N ALA A 151 16.55 19.11 12.44
CA ALA A 151 16.23 18.67 13.79
C ALA A 151 15.47 19.78 14.53
N VAL A 152 14.39 19.39 15.20
CA VAL A 152 13.82 20.22 16.26
C VAL A 152 14.78 20.16 17.44
N THR A 153 15.62 21.17 17.57
CA THR A 153 16.09 21.62 18.88
C THR A 153 15.25 22.85 19.23
N GLY A 154 14.22 22.69 20.06
CA GLY A 154 13.65 23.81 20.81
C GLY A 154 14.71 24.27 21.82
N SER A 155 15.23 25.51 21.76
CA SER A 155 14.63 26.78 22.23
C SER A 155 14.68 26.86 23.79
N PRO A 156 14.78 28.03 24.46
CA PRO A 156 14.44 29.38 23.98
C PRO A 156 15.39 30.52 24.42
N PHE A 157 15.13 31.70 23.87
CA PHE A 157 15.52 32.96 24.49
C PHE A 157 14.91 33.07 25.90
N ARG A 158 15.77 33.13 26.92
CA ARG A 158 15.90 34.25 27.85
C ARG A 158 17.33 34.32 28.36
#